data_AF-A0A2P2LEI9-F1
#
_entry.id   AF-A0A2P2LEI9-F1
#
_cell.length_a   1.000
_cell.length_b   1.000
_cell.length_c   1.000
_cell.angle_alpha   90.00
_cell.angle_beta   90.00
_cell.angle_gamma   90.00
#
_symmetry.space_group_name_H-M   'P 1'
#
loop_
_entity.id
_entity.type
_entity.pdbx_description
1 polymer ?
#
loop_
_entity_poly.entity_id
_entity_poly.type
_entity_poly.pdbx_seq_one_letter_code
_entity_poly.pdbx_strand_id
1 'polypeptide(L)'
;MALLSGFAGVYTEAIMKKRPSRNVNVQNFWLYVFGMVFNAVAILIQDFDAVMNKGFFHGYSLITTLMILNHALSGIAVSMVMKYADNIVKVYSTSVAMLLTAVVSIFLFGFHLSLAFFLGTVVVSVSIYLHYMGKPPK
;
A
#
# COMPACT_ATOMS: atom_id res chain seq x y z
N MET A 1 11.71 3.16 9.65
CA MET A 1 10.44 2.73 9.00
C MET A 1 10.54 1.42 8.23
N ALA A 2 11.65 1.11 7.54
CA ALA A 2 11.78 -0.13 6.75
C ALA A 2 11.56 -1.42 7.56
N LEU A 3 12.14 -1.54 8.76
CA LEU A 3 12.00 -2.72 9.62
C LEU A 3 10.55 -3.00 10.03
N LEU A 4 9.84 -1.97 10.51
CA LEU A 4 8.45 -2.08 10.93
C LEU A 4 7.51 -2.40 9.75
N SER A 5 7.74 -1.78 8.59
CA SER A 5 6.96 -2.05 7.37
C SER A 5 7.15 -3.48 6.87
N GLY A 6 8.40 -3.96 6.85
CA GLY A 6 8.72 -5.34 6.49
C GLY A 6 8.08 -6.34 7.44
N PHE A 7 8.24 -6.14 8.76
CA PHE A 7 7.63 -6.99 9.78
C PHE A 7 6.10 -7.01 9.66
N ALA A 8 5.45 -5.84 9.58
CA ALA A 8 4.00 -5.75 9.45
C ALA A 8 3.48 -6.47 8.20
N GLY A 9 4.18 -6.34 7.06
CA GLY A 9 3.84 -7.03 5.82
C GLY A 9 3.90 -8.55 5.95
N VAL A 10 5.03 -9.08 6.45
CA VAL A 10 5.23 -10.53 6.64
C VAL A 10 4.27 -11.10 7.70
N TYR A 11 4.04 -10.36 8.79
CA TYR A 11 3.11 -10.77 9.83
C TYR A 11 1.65 -10.82 9.34
N THR A 12 1.24 -9.85 8.52
CA THR A 12 -0.10 -9.84 7.88
C THR A 12 -0.25 -11.04 6.95
N GLU A 13 0.73 -11.30 6.09
CA GLU A 13 0.76 -12.48 5.24
C GLU A 13 0.63 -13.78 6.05
N ALA A 14 1.42 -13.91 7.13
CA ALA A 14 1.38 -15.07 8.00
C ALA A 14 -0.01 -15.29 8.63
N ILE A 15 -0.66 -14.25 9.12
CA ILE A 15 -2.02 -14.35 9.70
C ILE A 15 -3.04 -14.75 8.63
N MET A 16 -3.00 -14.14 7.45
CA MET A 16 -3.98 -14.41 6.40
C MET A 16 -3.86 -15.85 5.88
N LYS A 17 -2.64 -16.36 5.76
CA LYS A 17 -2.34 -17.72 5.29
C LYS A 17 -2.50 -18.79 6.36
N LYS A 18 -2.39 -18.47 7.66
CA LYS A 18 -2.60 -19.44 8.77
C LYS A 18 -4.00 -20.09 8.76
N ARG A 19 -5.00 -19.44 8.16
CA ARG A 19 -6.37 -19.97 8.00
C ARG A 19 -6.82 -19.82 6.55
N PRO A 20 -6.40 -20.73 5.64
CA PRO A 20 -6.66 -20.58 4.20
C PRO A 20 -8.15 -20.63 3.87
N SER A 21 -8.93 -21.48 4.55
CA SER A 21 -10.38 -21.64 4.35
C SER A 21 -11.23 -20.46 4.81
N ARG A 22 -10.68 -19.51 5.60
CA ARG A 22 -11.45 -18.36 6.06
C ARG A 22 -11.52 -17.30 4.97
N ASN A 23 -12.75 -16.83 4.69
CA ASN A 23 -13.01 -15.76 3.74
C ASN A 23 -12.16 -14.51 4.04
N VAL A 24 -11.52 -13.98 3.00
CA VAL A 24 -10.62 -12.82 3.08
C VAL A 24 -11.34 -11.59 3.65
N ASN A 25 -12.61 -11.39 3.33
CA ASN A 25 -13.39 -10.25 3.81
C ASN A 25 -13.57 -10.27 5.33
N VAL A 26 -13.71 -11.46 5.93
CA VAL A 26 -13.79 -11.61 7.39
C VAL A 26 -12.43 -11.34 8.04
N GLN A 27 -11.33 -11.74 7.40
CA GLN A 27 -9.99 -11.41 7.88
C GLN A 27 -9.74 -9.90 7.80
N ASN A 28 -10.14 -9.27 6.71
CA ASN A 28 -10.05 -7.83 6.49
C ASN A 28 -10.91 -7.04 7.47
N PHE A 29 -12.12 -7.50 7.77
CA PHE A 29 -13.00 -6.85 8.75
C PHE A 29 -12.28 -6.67 10.09
N TRP A 30 -11.71 -7.74 10.65
CA TRP A 30 -10.97 -7.66 11.91
C TRP A 30 -9.73 -6.78 11.80
N LEU A 31 -8.96 -6.94 10.72
CA LEU A 31 -7.76 -6.13 10.50
C LEU A 31 -8.07 -4.63 10.46
N TYR A 32 -9.13 -4.24 9.75
CA TYR A 32 -9.54 -2.83 9.61
C TYR A 32 -10.20 -2.30 10.87
N VAL A 33 -10.95 -3.10 11.64
CA VAL A 33 -11.48 -2.69 12.94
C VAL A 33 -10.36 -2.29 13.90
N PHE A 34 -9.33 -3.14 14.04
CA PHE A 34 -8.16 -2.78 14.86
C PHE A 34 -7.43 -1.57 14.28
N GLY A 35 -7.26 -1.50 12.96
CA GLY A 35 -6.68 -0.34 12.28
C GLY A 35 -7.43 0.97 12.59
N MET A 36 -8.75 0.97 12.56
CA MET A 36 -9.58 2.12 12.91
C MET A 36 -9.38 2.54 14.37
N VAL A 37 -9.34 1.59 15.31
CA VAL A 37 -9.10 1.89 16.73
C VAL A 37 -7.73 2.55 16.93
N PHE A 38 -6.66 1.98 16.36
CA PHE A 38 -5.32 2.56 16.48
C PHE A 38 -5.22 3.95 15.82
N ASN A 39 -5.87 4.17 14.67
CA ASN A 39 -5.91 5.49 14.04
C ASN A 39 -6.72 6.50 14.87
N ALA A 40 -7.84 6.09 15.49
CA ALA A 40 -8.59 6.96 16.38
C ALA A 40 -7.75 7.38 17.61
N VAL A 41 -7.01 6.44 18.20
CA VAL A 41 -6.06 6.75 19.29
C VAL A 41 -4.96 7.69 18.80
N ALA A 42 -4.41 7.48 17.59
CA ALA A 42 -3.41 8.37 17.02
C ALA A 42 -3.95 9.80 16.86
N ILE A 43 -5.19 9.96 16.37
CA ILE A 43 -5.86 11.27 16.27
C ILE A 43 -5.99 11.92 17.66
N LEU A 44 -6.40 11.17 18.69
CA LEU A 44 -6.53 11.70 20.06
C LEU A 44 -5.20 12.14 20.67
N ILE A 45 -4.08 11.57 20.23
CA ILE A 45 -2.75 11.89 20.77
C ILE A 45 -2.08 13.00 19.96
N GLN A 46 -2.22 12.99 18.64
CA GLN A 46 -1.44 13.83 17.72
C GLN A 46 -2.22 15.05 17.21
N ASP A 47 -3.53 14.90 17.01
CA ASP A 47 -4.35 15.88 16.27
C ASP A 47 -5.59 16.36 17.06
N PHE A 48 -5.66 16.09 18.37
CA PHE A 48 -6.84 16.36 19.20
C PHE A 48 -7.30 17.81 19.11
N ASP A 49 -6.40 18.77 19.33
CA ASP A 49 -6.73 20.20 19.31
C ASP A 49 -7.21 20.65 17.92
N ALA A 50 -6.60 20.11 16.86
CA ALA A 50 -6.98 20.44 15.49
C ALA A 50 -8.39 19.93 15.18
N VAL A 51 -8.69 18.69 15.56
CA VAL A 51 -10.00 18.07 15.36
C VAL A 51 -11.08 18.73 16.21
N MET A 52 -10.80 19.07 17.46
CA MET A 52 -11.76 19.73 18.36
C MET A 52 -12.12 21.14 17.87
N ASN A 53 -11.13 21.93 17.43
CA ASN A 53 -11.36 23.31 17.04
C ASN A 53 -11.91 23.47 15.62
N LYS A 54 -11.51 22.61 14.67
CA LYS A 54 -11.88 22.75 13.25
C LYS A 54 -12.92 21.72 12.79
N GLY A 55 -13.06 20.62 13.51
CA GLY A 55 -13.85 19.45 13.12
C GLY A 55 -13.04 18.44 12.31
N PHE A 56 -13.40 17.15 12.42
CA PHE A 56 -12.69 16.04 11.77
C PHE A 56 -12.66 16.14 10.23
N PHE A 57 -13.76 16.61 9.62
CA PHE A 57 -13.90 16.72 8.16
C PHE A 57 -13.47 18.08 7.61
N HIS A 58 -12.78 18.90 8.40
CA HIS A 58 -12.32 20.20 7.95
C HIS A 58 -11.33 20.07 6.78
N GLY A 59 -11.54 20.84 5.71
CA GLY A 59 -10.68 20.83 4.53
C GLY A 59 -10.89 19.65 3.57
N TYR A 60 -11.92 18.82 3.80
CA TYR A 60 -12.24 17.74 2.88
C TYR A 60 -12.82 18.31 1.57
N SER A 61 -12.16 17.99 0.46
CA SER A 61 -12.63 18.29 -0.90
C SER A 61 -13.09 17.02 -1.61
N LEU A 62 -13.71 17.17 -2.79
CA LEU A 62 -14.04 16.02 -3.65
C LEU A 62 -12.80 15.16 -3.95
N ILE A 63 -11.64 15.79 -4.16
CA ILE A 63 -10.37 15.09 -4.41
C ILE A 63 -9.95 14.28 -3.17
N THR A 64 -10.12 14.85 -1.96
CA THR A 64 -9.85 14.14 -0.70
C THR A 64 -10.72 12.89 -0.58
N THR A 65 -12.01 12.99 -0.87
CA THR A 65 -12.94 11.85 -0.85
C THR A 65 -12.55 10.77 -1.88
N LEU A 66 -12.18 11.18 -3.11
CA LEU A 66 -11.70 10.26 -4.13
C LEU A 66 -10.40 9.54 -3.71
N MET A 67 -9.47 10.24 -3.06
CA MET A 67 -8.26 9.63 -2.52
C MET A 67 -8.58 8.60 -1.43
N ILE A 68 -9.51 8.90 -0.52
CA ILE A 68 -9.95 7.95 0.52
C ILE A 68 -10.50 6.68 -0.11
N LEU A 69 -11.37 6.81 -1.11
CA LEU A 69 -11.93 5.66 -1.85
C LEU A 69 -10.82 4.86 -2.56
N ASN A 70 -9.90 5.54 -3.24
CA ASN A 70 -8.76 4.90 -3.91
C ASN A 70 -7.86 4.13 -2.92
N HIS A 71 -7.58 4.70 -1.75
CA HIS A 71 -6.80 4.03 -0.70
C HIS A 71 -7.54 2.83 -0.12
N ALA A 72 -8.86 2.92 0.07
CA ALA A 72 -9.67 1.79 0.54
C ALA A 72 -9.63 0.62 -0.46
N LEU A 73 -9.83 0.89 -1.76
CA LEU A 73 -9.73 -0.12 -2.81
C LEU A 73 -8.32 -0.72 -2.89
N SER A 74 -7.29 0.11 -2.79
CA SER A 74 -5.89 -0.35 -2.76
C SER A 74 -5.61 -1.26 -1.56
N GLY A 75 -6.16 -0.94 -0.39
CA GLY A 75 -6.04 -1.78 0.81
C GLY A 75 -6.68 -3.15 0.65
N ILE A 76 -7.85 -3.21 0.01
CA ILE A 76 -8.53 -4.47 -0.33
C ILE A 76 -7.69 -5.26 -1.34
N ALA A 77 -7.18 -4.62 -2.40
CA ALA A 77 -6.30 -5.25 -3.37
C ALA A 77 -5.04 -5.85 -2.73
N VAL A 78 -4.36 -5.07 -1.86
CA VAL A 78 -3.18 -5.53 -1.12
C VAL A 78 -3.50 -6.74 -0.25
N SER A 79 -4.66 -6.77 0.42
CA SER A 79 -5.06 -7.92 1.23
C SER A 79 -5.24 -9.20 0.39
N MET A 80 -5.77 -9.08 -0.83
CA MET A 80 -5.90 -10.21 -1.75
C MET A 80 -4.53 -10.72 -2.20
N VAL A 81 -3.59 -9.82 -2.51
CA VAL A 81 -2.20 -10.20 -2.82
C VAL A 81 -1.56 -10.93 -1.64
N MET A 82 -1.79 -10.47 -0.41
CA MET A 82 -1.27 -11.14 0.79
C MET A 82 -1.86 -12.53 1.02
N LYS A 83 -3.14 -12.73 0.67
CA LYS A 83 -3.83 -14.01 0.82
C LYS A 83 -3.38 -15.03 -0.23
N TYR A 84 -3.30 -14.62 -1.49
CA TYR A 84 -3.17 -15.52 -2.63
C TYR A 84 -1.76 -15.55 -3.26
N ALA A 85 -0.94 -14.52 -3.02
CA ALA A 85 0.43 -14.45 -3.48
C ALA A 85 1.38 -14.40 -2.26
N ASP A 86 2.27 -13.41 -2.17
CA ASP A 86 3.21 -13.22 -1.07
C ASP A 86 3.57 -11.73 -0.92
N ASN A 87 4.14 -11.34 0.23
CA ASN A 87 4.51 -9.94 0.48
C ASN A 87 5.61 -9.44 -0.47
N ILE A 88 6.42 -10.34 -1.06
CA ILE A 88 7.44 -9.97 -2.06
C ILE A 88 6.76 -9.51 -3.35
N VAL A 89 5.76 -10.24 -3.85
CA VAL A 89 4.94 -9.83 -5.01
C VAL A 89 4.29 -8.48 -4.74
N LYS A 90 3.75 -8.25 -3.55
CA LYS A 90 3.18 -6.95 -3.16
C LYS A 90 4.19 -5.81 -3.23
N VAL A 91 5.43 -6.02 -2.77
CA VAL A 91 6.49 -5.00 -2.87
C VAL A 91 6.85 -4.72 -4.33
N TYR A 92 7.00 -5.76 -5.16
CA TYR A 92 7.26 -5.57 -6.59
C TYR A 92 6.10 -4.87 -7.32
N SER A 93 4.85 -5.18 -7.00
CA SER A 93 3.68 -4.47 -7.55
C SER A 93 3.72 -2.98 -7.24
N THR A 94 4.09 -2.60 -6.00
CA THR A 94 4.27 -1.19 -5.62
C THR A 94 5.40 -0.53 -6.41
N SER A 95 6.51 -1.23 -6.63
CA SER A 95 7.61 -0.74 -7.46
C SER A 95 7.16 -0.47 -8.91
N VAL A 96 6.42 -1.39 -9.53
CA VAL A 96 5.88 -1.20 -10.89
C VAL A 96 4.88 -0.03 -10.92
N ALA A 97 4.00 0.07 -9.92
CA ALA A 97 3.06 1.19 -9.81
C ALA A 97 3.77 2.55 -9.72
N MET A 98 4.90 2.62 -9.01
CA MET A 98 5.74 3.82 -8.94
C MET A 98 6.33 4.19 -10.30
N LEU A 99 6.84 3.21 -11.06
CA LEU A 99 7.35 3.43 -12.41
C LEU A 99 6.27 3.94 -13.36
N LEU A 100 5.09 3.30 -13.33
CA LEU A 100 3.94 3.72 -14.14
C LEU A 100 3.49 5.14 -13.78
N THR A 101 3.43 5.45 -12.48
CA THR A 101 3.07 6.78 -11.99
C THR A 101 4.04 7.83 -12.52
N ALA A 102 5.33 7.55 -12.55
CA ALA A 102 6.31 8.47 -13.12
C ALA A 102 6.11 8.69 -14.62
N VAL A 103 5.89 7.62 -15.41
CA VAL A 103 5.60 7.74 -16.85
C VAL A 103 4.37 8.61 -17.08
N VAL A 104 3.27 8.34 -16.37
CA VAL A 104 2.05 9.14 -16.45
C VAL A 104 2.30 10.60 -16.06
N SER A 105 3.16 10.84 -15.06
CA SER A 105 3.47 12.19 -14.58
C SER A 105 4.24 13.03 -15.58
N ILE A 106 5.00 12.42 -16.51
CA ILE A 106 5.64 13.13 -17.63
C ILE A 106 4.57 13.75 -18.51
N PHE A 107 3.54 12.98 -18.90
CA PHE A 107 2.50 13.42 -19.82
C PHE A 107 1.50 14.38 -19.17
N LEU A 108 1.13 14.14 -17.92
CA LEU A 108 0.11 14.95 -17.24
C LEU A 108 0.66 16.23 -16.61
N PHE A 109 1.89 16.19 -16.07
CA PHE A 109 2.43 17.27 -15.25
C PHE A 109 3.76 17.83 -15.78
N GLY A 110 4.26 17.35 -16.92
CA GLY A 110 5.54 17.78 -17.46
C GLY A 110 6.73 17.35 -16.58
N PHE A 111 6.61 16.25 -15.84
CA PHE A 111 7.67 15.79 -14.96
C PHE A 111 8.96 15.49 -15.75
N HIS A 112 10.08 16.07 -15.32
CA HIS A 112 11.38 15.83 -15.94
C HIS A 112 12.08 14.63 -15.28
N LEU A 113 12.36 13.60 -16.09
CA LEU A 113 13.10 12.42 -15.64
C LEU A 113 14.55 12.80 -15.32
N SER A 114 14.96 12.62 -14.07
CA SER A 114 16.36 12.71 -13.69
C SER A 114 17.13 11.46 -14.13
N LEU A 115 18.44 11.60 -14.36
CA LEU A 115 19.30 10.47 -14.68
C LEU A 115 19.25 9.40 -13.57
N ALA A 116 19.21 9.82 -12.30
CA ALA A 116 19.09 8.91 -11.17
C ALA A 116 17.78 8.10 -11.20
N PHE A 117 16.65 8.74 -11.57
CA PHE A 117 15.37 8.05 -11.71
C PHE A 117 15.40 7.03 -12.84
N PHE A 118 15.99 7.39 -13.99
CA PHE A 118 16.14 6.48 -15.12
C PHE A 118 16.98 5.25 -14.76
N LEU A 119 18.14 5.44 -14.13
CA LEU A 119 19.00 4.33 -13.68
C LEU A 119 18.29 3.45 -12.65
N GLY A 120 17.60 4.05 -11.67
CA GLY A 120 16.80 3.32 -10.69
C GLY A 120 15.69 2.47 -11.34
N THR A 121 15.03 3.02 -12.35
CA THR A 121 13.98 2.34 -13.12
C THR A 121 14.51 1.10 -13.84
N VAL A 122 15.68 1.21 -14.48
CA VAL A 122 16.34 0.08 -15.15
C VAL A 122 16.66 -1.03 -14.14
N VAL A 123 17.26 -0.68 -13.00
CA VAL A 123 17.62 -1.65 -11.96
C VAL A 123 16.40 -2.37 -11.41
N VAL A 124 15.32 -1.64 -11.10
CA VAL A 124 14.06 -2.23 -10.62
C VAL A 124 13.44 -3.16 -11.67
N SER A 125 13.45 -2.76 -12.94
CA SER A 125 12.89 -3.57 -14.04
C SER A 125 13.65 -4.89 -14.22
N VAL A 126 14.98 -4.85 -14.18
CA VAL A 126 15.83 -6.06 -14.25
C VAL A 126 15.61 -6.95 -13.03
N SER A 127 15.51 -6.38 -11.82
CA SER A 127 15.27 -7.14 -10.59
C SER A 127 13.94 -7.92 -10.65
N ILE A 128 12.87 -7.28 -11.13
CA ILE A 128 11.57 -7.93 -11.32
C ILE A 128 11.70 -9.11 -12.30
N TYR A 129 12.34 -8.89 -13.44
CA TYR A 129 12.52 -9.91 -14.47
C TYR A 129 13.27 -11.14 -13.93
N LEU A 130 14.40 -10.92 -13.24
CA LEU A 130 15.19 -12.00 -12.65
C LEU A 130 14.42 -12.78 -11.58
N HIS A 131 13.65 -12.09 -10.74
CA HIS A 131 12.83 -12.74 -9.70
C HIS A 131 11.76 -13.66 -10.28
N TYR A 132 11.13 -13.27 -11.39
CA TYR A 132 10.14 -14.12 -12.05
C TYR A 132 10.77 -15.30 -12.79
N MET A 133 11.91 -15.12 -13.45
CA MET A 133 12.62 -16.22 -14.13
C MET A 133 13.18 -17.27 -13.16
N GLY A 134 13.63 -16.84 -11.98
CA GLY A 134 14.26 -17.72 -10.99
C GLY A 134 13.30 -18.57 -10.15
N LYS A 135 11.98 -18.34 -10.23
CA LYS A 135 11.00 -19.15 -9.49
C LYS A 135 10.71 -20.46 -10.24
N PRO A 136 10.98 -21.64 -9.66
CA PRO A 136 10.51 -22.90 -10.26
C PRO A 136 8.97 -22.91 -10.32
N PRO A 137 8.37 -23.57 -11.32
CA PRO A 137 6.91 -23.71 -11.38
C PRO A 137 6.40 -24.39 -10.10
N LYS A 138 5.38 -23.80 -9.49
CA LYS A 138 4.72 -24.33 -8.29
C LYS A 138 3.77 -25.46 -8.63
#